data_AF-A0A183HCZ9-F1
#
_entry.id   AF-A0A183HCZ9-F1
#
_cell.length_a   1.000
_cell.length_b   1.000
_cell.length_c   1.000
_cell.angle_alpha   90.00
_cell.angle_beta   90.00
_cell.angle_gamma   90.00
#
_symmetry.space_group_name_H-M   'P 1'
#
loop_
_entity.id
_entity.type
_entity.pdbx_description
1 polymer ?
#
loop_
_entity_poly.entity_id
_entity_poly.type
_entity_poly.pdbx_seq_one_letter_code
_entity_poly.pdbx_strand_id
1 'polypeptide(L)' 'MAVGRRLTKSLSEINVKEDEDDALLKFHGTMYKWTNFVYGWQKRYFELENGILVYYKSESEKQYGIRGSISLHIARLVVS' A
#
# COMPACT_ATOMS: atom_id res chain seq x y z
N MET A 1 16.96 -14.67 -45.43
CA MET A 1 15.82 -13.77 -45.14
C MET A 1 14.75 -14.57 -44.42
N ALA A 2 14.53 -14.35 -43.13
CA ALA A 2 13.48 -15.05 -42.38
C ALA A 2 12.35 -14.07 -42.10
N VAL A 3 11.21 -14.27 -42.77
CA VAL A 3 9.96 -13.55 -42.49
C VAL A 3 9.42 -14.06 -41.16
N GLY A 4 9.45 -13.20 -40.14
CA GLY A 4 8.87 -13.49 -38.82
C GLY A 4 7.37 -13.72 -38.94
N ARG A 5 6.92 -14.96 -38.74
CA ARG A 5 5.51 -15.26 -38.50
C ARG A 5 5.16 -14.71 -37.12
N ARG A 6 4.35 -13.65 -37.07
CA ARG A 6 3.68 -13.19 -35.85
C ARG A 6 2.77 -14.33 -35.36
N LEU A 7 3.16 -14.99 -34.28
CA LEU A 7 2.26 -15.87 -33.54
C LEU A 7 1.27 -14.98 -32.79
N THR A 8 0.04 -14.92 -33.28
CA THR A 8 -1.09 -14.42 -32.52
C THR A 8 -1.30 -15.40 -31.36
N LYS A 9 -0.96 -15.01 -30.13
CA LYS A 9 -1.36 -15.80 -28.96
C LYS A 9 -2.89 -15.88 -28.95
N SER A 10 -3.40 -17.10 -28.95
CA SER A 10 -4.81 -17.42 -28.86
C SER A 10 -5.38 -16.85 -27.57
N LEU A 11 -6.57 -16.26 -27.65
CA LEU A 11 -7.33 -15.66 -26.54
C LEU A 11 -7.75 -16.67 -25.45
N SER A 12 -7.36 -17.95 -25.58
CA SER A 12 -7.65 -19.02 -24.62
C SER A 12 -6.56 -19.27 -23.58
N GLU A 13 -5.43 -18.55 -23.61
CA GLU A 13 -4.36 -18.66 -22.59
C GLU A 13 -4.36 -17.54 -21.54
N ILE A 14 -5.37 -16.68 -21.54
CA ILE A 14 -5.61 -15.75 -20.43
C ILE A 14 -6.40 -16.52 -19.37
N ASN A 15 -5.74 -17.50 -18.77
CA ASN A 15 -6.28 -18.14 -17.58
C ASN A 15 -6.00 -17.19 -16.41
N VAL A 16 -7.02 -16.37 -16.15
CA VAL A 16 -7.16 -15.44 -15.03
C VAL A 16 -6.56 -16.05 -13.76
N LYS A 17 -5.44 -15.49 -13.32
CA LYS A 17 -4.94 -15.55 -11.95
C LYS A 17 -4.89 -14.11 -11.45
N GLU A 18 -6.05 -13.48 -11.34
CA GLU A 18 -6.16 -12.06 -10.96
C GLU A 18 -6.34 -11.85 -9.44
N ASP A 19 -6.32 -12.91 -8.63
CA ASP A 19 -6.67 -12.82 -7.20
C ASP A 19 -5.48 -12.87 -6.21
N GLU A 20 -4.25 -13.14 -6.66
CA GLU A 20 -3.10 -13.38 -5.75
C GLU A 20 -2.09 -12.23 -5.66
N ASP A 21 -1.99 -11.35 -6.67
CA ASP A 21 -0.97 -10.28 -6.69
C ASP A 21 -1.40 -9.00 -5.94
N ASP A 22 -2.70 -8.71 -5.82
CA ASP A 22 -3.19 -7.51 -5.12
C ASP A 22 -3.01 -7.60 -3.59
N ALA A 23 -2.93 -8.83 -3.06
CA ALA A 23 -2.64 -9.10 -1.65
C ALA A 23 -1.14 -8.95 -1.26
N LEU A 24 -0.24 -8.79 -2.23
CA LEU A 24 1.21 -8.88 -1.99
C LEU A 24 1.90 -7.56 -1.61
N LEU A 25 1.24 -6.41 -1.78
CA LEU A 25 1.84 -5.11 -1.44
C LEU A 25 1.41 -4.64 -0.05
N LYS A 26 1.86 -5.40 0.97
CA LYS A 26 1.80 -4.96 2.37
C LYS A 26 3.10 -4.25 2.74
N PHE A 27 2.99 -2.99 3.12
CA PHE A 27 4.13 -2.23 3.64
C PHE A 27 3.88 -1.83 5.08
N HIS A 28 4.93 -1.83 5.89
CA HIS A 28 4.84 -1.36 7.25
C HIS A 28 6.15 -0.72 7.70
N GLY A 29 6.06 0.17 8.69
CA GLY A 29 7.24 0.86 9.20
C GLY A 29 6.91 2.05 10.08
N THR A 30 7.95 2.62 10.68
CA THR A 30 7.82 3.81 11.53
C THR A 30 8.11 5.07 10.73
N MET A 31 7.17 6.02 10.73
CA MET A 31 7.32 7.34 10.12
C MET A 31 6.92 8.44 11.10
N TYR A 32 7.34 9.68 10.82
CA TYR A 32 6.91 10.83 11.60
C TYR A 32 5.54 11.34 11.14
N LYS A 33 4.65 11.58 12.10
CA LYS A 33 3.31 12.16 11.88
C LYS A 33 3.10 13.38 12.78
N TRP A 34 2.61 14.47 12.22
CA TRP A 34 2.12 15.59 13.01
C TRP A 34 0.85 15.17 13.76
N THR A 35 0.88 15.30 15.08
CA THR A 35 -0.21 14.83 15.95
C THR A 35 -1.11 15.97 16.40
N ASN A 36 -0.53 17.04 16.95
CA ASN A 36 -1.20 18.27 17.34
C ASN A 36 -0.14 19.36 17.66
N PHE A 37 -0.57 20.55 18.04
CA PHE A 37 0.31 21.67 18.36
C PHE A 37 1.20 21.46 19.60
N VAL A 38 0.77 20.63 20.56
CA VAL A 38 1.52 20.41 21.80
C VAL A 38 2.66 19.42 21.60
N TYR A 39 2.41 18.33 20.89
CA TYR A 39 3.40 17.24 20.70
C TYR A 39 4.09 17.26 19.34
N GLY A 40 3.54 17.97 18.36
CA GLY A 40 4.10 18.10 17.02
C GLY A 40 4.30 16.77 16.30
N TRP A 41 5.44 16.65 15.62
CA TRP A 41 5.86 15.45 14.89
C TRP A 41 6.26 14.33 15.85
N GLN A 42 5.61 13.18 15.73
CA GLN A 42 5.85 12.02 16.56
C GLN A 42 6.01 10.76 15.71
N LYS A 43 6.86 9.83 16.15
CA LYS A 43 6.99 8.51 15.51
C LYS A 43 5.68 7.74 15.66
N ARG A 44 5.17 7.20 14.56
CA ARG A 44 4.01 6.31 14.53
C ARG A 44 4.32 5.13 13.63
N TYR A 45 3.78 3.98 14.00
CA TYR A 45 3.89 2.78 13.20
C TYR A 45 2.73 2.75 12.20
N PHE A 46 3.06 2.56 10.92
CA PHE A 46 2.11 2.57 9.82
C PHE A 46 2.07 1.20 9.17
N GLU A 47 0.88 0.82 8.69
CA GLU A 47 0.66 -0.33 7.84
C GLU A 47 -0.17 0.11 6.64
N LEU A 48 0.30 -0.23 5.45
CA LEU A 48 -0.38 -0.02 4.18
C LEU A 48 -0.82 -1.37 3.65
N GLU A 49 -2.13 -1.52 3.48
CA GLU A 49 -2.74 -2.70 2.88
C GLU A 49 -3.94 -2.25 2.03
N ASN A 50 -4.05 -2.76 0.81
CA ASN A 50 -5.17 -2.52 -0.11
C ASN A 50 -5.48 -1.02 -0.30
N GLY A 51 -4.44 -0.19 -0.44
CA GLY A 51 -4.57 1.26 -0.61
C GLY A 51 -5.10 2.01 0.62
N ILE A 52 -5.16 1.36 1.79
CA ILE A 52 -5.52 1.96 3.07
C ILE A 52 -4.27 2.02 3.94
N LEU A 53 -3.87 3.25 4.30
CA LEU A 53 -2.79 3.51 5.23
C LEU A 53 -3.35 3.68 6.63
N VAL A 54 -3.10 2.72 7.51
CA VAL A 54 -3.50 2.72 8.91
C VAL A 54 -2.29 3.05 9.79
N TYR A 55 -2.51 3.73 10.92
CA TYR A 55 -1.44 3.98 11.87
C TYR A 55 -1.80 3.68 13.33
N TYR A 56 -0.76 3.34 14.09
CA TYR A 56 -0.77 2.96 15.49
C TYR A 56 0.20 3.84 16.26
N LYS A 57 0.09 3.82 17.59
CA LYS A 57 1.03 4.58 18.44
C LYS A 57 2.46 4.03 18.30
N SER A 58 2.60 2.71 18.32
CA SER A 58 3.82 1.95 18.04
C SER A 58 3.43 0.53 17.58
N GLU A 59 4.40 -0.25 17.07
CA GLU A 59 4.18 -1.63 16.61
C GLU A 59 3.69 -2.54 17.75
N SER A 60 4.30 -2.44 18.93
CA SER A 60 3.91 -3.21 20.13
C SER A 60 2.54 -2.79 20.70
N GLU A 61 2.12 -1.55 20.46
CA GLU A 61 0.84 -1.03 20.89
C GLU A 61 -0.31 -1.30 19.89
N LYS A 62 -0.07 -2.11 18.85
CA LYS A 62 -1.10 -2.47 17.85
C LYS A 62 -2.33 -3.12 18.48
N GLN A 63 -2.13 -3.89 19.55
CA GLN A 63 -3.20 -4.52 20.34
C GLN A 63 -4.19 -3.52 20.95
N TYR A 64 -3.79 -2.27 21.14
CA TYR A 64 -4.66 -1.20 21.67
C TYR A 64 -5.50 -0.53 20.57
N GLY A 65 -5.47 -1.08 19.35
CA GLY A 65 -6.28 -0.62 18.23
C GLY A 65 -5.65 0.51 17.42
N ILE A 66 -6.31 0.81 16.31
CA ILE A 66 -5.90 1.82 15.33
C ILE A 66 -6.08 3.23 15.90
N ARG A 67 -5.19 4.17 15.52
CA ARG A 67 -5.31 5.59 15.87
C ARG A 67 -5.84 6.45 14.71
N GLY A 68 -5.91 5.88 13.52
CA GLY A 68 -6.59 6.44 12.37
C GLY A 68 -6.22 5.71 11.08
N SER A 69 -6.97 5.99 10.02
CA SER A 69 -6.77 5.44 8.68
C SER A 69 -6.90 6.53 7.62
N ILE A 70 -6.22 6.33 6.49
CA ILE A 70 -6.20 7.23 5.33
C ILE A 70 -6.34 6.37 4.09
N SER A 71 -7.33 6.65 3.25
CA SER A 71 -7.42 6.01 1.92
C SER A 71 -6.48 6.71 0.96
N LEU A 72 -5.52 5.96 0.40
CA LEU A 72 -4.58 6.48 -0.58
C LEU A 72 -5.22 6.69 -1.96
N HIS A 73 -6.36 6.04 -2.24
CA HIS A 73 -7.11 6.20 -3.50
C HIS A 73 -7.52 7.64 -3.78
N ILE A 74 -7.72 8.44 -2.73
CA ILE A 74 -8.09 9.86 -2.81
C ILE A 74 -7.00 10.79 -2.29
N ALA A 75 -5.85 10.24 -1.89
CA ALA A 75 -4.76 11.02 -1.34
C ALA A 75 -3.89 11.60 -2.45
N ARG A 76 -3.34 12.79 -2.22
CA ARG A 76 -2.34 13.40 -3.10
C ARG A 76 -0.96 13.29 -2.45
N LEU A 77 -0.03 12.66 -3.15
CA LEU A 77 1.38 12.68 -2.76
C LEU A 77 1.98 14.04 -3.12
N VAL A 78 2.63 14.67 -2.14
CA VAL A 78 3.43 15.88 -2.33
C VAL A 78 4.84 15.57 -1.87
N VAL A 79 5.80 15.75 -2.76
CA VAL A 79 7.23 15.62 -2.47
C VAL A 79 7.80 17.03 -2.47
N SER A 80 8.57 17.37 -1.43
CA SER A 80 9.26 18.66 -1.28
C SER A 80 10.74 18.51 -1.53
#